data_AF-A0A564Z7A0-F1
#
_entry.id   AF-A0A564Z7A0-F1
#
_cell.length_a   1.000
_cell.length_b   1.000
_cell.length_c   1.000
_cell.angle_alpha   90.00
_cell.angle_beta   90.00
_cell.angle_gamma   90.00
#
_symmetry.space_group_name_H-M   'P 1'
#
loop_
_entity.id
_entity.type
_entity.pdbx_description
1 polymer ?
#
loop_
_entity_poly.entity_id
_entity_poly.type
_entity_poly.pdbx_seq_one_letter_code
_entity_poly.pdbx_strand_id
1 'polypeptide(L)'
;MTTRRYTDPVYLQYIWDSVEIPSADQICSFDHILRYIRSEKDPKCTTAKLQEQLGNAVRDNCIVVNDSHYRRPDWSSLLTKSSHDSYCFHCHLPGPVINCPTCFRVYHEICYKRSFEINSFFDFPDEKYRPSHPSASSCVTCRRLNDTQLSNETKPNLRKICKIIEEKMQGKASWLNLCTVGYVEELNRNKYFCIKQINTNVIASKLSEGYPSRTHILVDLDLLVHNVAIIYGTKAEMTITARNLRSAVLKELKESSYCSNCYVRSNGGRPDRFQIVRACPRPHELVWYQYGSWAFRPCKVLYKSDESYELISLDNRRERLSAQKNSVFLLCTSPSNLGMTVNSALKRALQDVKMYVENQRKVTPNFEFDVSILNCDVLPKPPKQSDDTDDFQVKKSRKSTSTSKTNAKRSRPVSSSKGNFDVANLPIIISVFFCTRICFPFR
;
A
#
# COMPACT_ATOMS: atom_id res chain seq x y z
N MET A 1 -4.65 19.59 -30.17
CA MET A 1 -3.60 19.10 -29.24
C MET A 1 -2.33 19.85 -29.56
N THR A 2 -1.56 20.21 -28.54
CA THR A 2 -0.30 20.95 -28.72
C THR A 2 0.81 20.14 -28.11
N THR A 3 1.89 19.91 -28.85
CA THR A 3 3.11 19.33 -28.29
C THR A 3 3.80 20.39 -27.45
N ARG A 4 3.89 20.15 -26.14
CA ARG A 4 4.52 21.07 -25.19
C ARG A 4 6.03 20.87 -25.11
N ARG A 5 6.47 19.61 -25.19
CA ARG A 5 7.87 19.20 -25.23
C ARG A 5 8.02 18.01 -26.16
N TYR A 6 9.16 17.95 -26.83
CA TYR A 6 9.62 16.81 -27.61
C TYR A 6 10.72 16.03 -26.88
N THR A 7 11.56 16.71 -26.10
CA THR A 7 12.72 16.08 -25.45
C THR A 7 12.30 15.25 -24.26
N ASP A 8 12.90 14.07 -24.15
CA ASP A 8 12.83 13.26 -22.94
C ASP A 8 13.44 14.02 -21.75
N PRO A 9 12.74 14.14 -20.61
CA PRO A 9 13.20 14.97 -19.50
C PRO A 9 14.50 14.48 -18.88
N VAL A 10 14.76 13.17 -18.90
CA VAL A 10 15.99 12.60 -18.34
C VAL A 10 17.17 12.92 -19.26
N TYR A 11 17.01 12.72 -20.57
CA TYR A 11 18.04 13.08 -21.53
C TYR A 11 18.30 14.58 -21.60
N LEU A 12 17.28 15.42 -21.41
CA LEU A 12 17.48 16.87 -21.33
C LEU A 12 18.39 17.25 -20.16
N GLN A 13 18.19 16.63 -18.99
CA GLN A 13 19.06 16.82 -17.83
C GLN A 13 20.50 16.38 -18.13
N TYR A 14 20.69 15.24 -18.80
CA TYR A 14 22.03 14.78 -19.18
C TYR A 14 22.73 15.74 -20.14
N ILE A 15 21.99 16.32 -21.09
CA ILE A 15 22.50 17.32 -22.01
C ILE A 15 22.86 18.60 -21.25
N TRP A 16 21.98 19.10 -20.35
CA TRP A 16 22.27 20.29 -19.53
C TRP A 16 23.49 20.11 -18.65
N ASP A 17 23.60 18.99 -17.94
CA ASP A 17 24.76 18.69 -17.12
C ASP A 17 26.05 18.72 -17.97
N SER A 18 26.03 18.16 -19.18
CA SER A 18 27.20 18.14 -20.07
C SER A 18 27.66 19.51 -20.58
N VAL A 19 26.74 20.49 -20.67
CA VAL A 19 27.05 21.84 -21.17
C VAL A 19 27.22 22.88 -20.07
N GLU A 20 26.90 22.54 -18.82
CA GLU A 20 27.06 23.41 -17.65
C GLU A 20 28.34 23.14 -16.85
N ILE A 21 28.86 21.91 -16.91
CA ILE A 21 30.12 21.51 -16.28
C ILE A 21 31.41 22.11 -16.91
N PRO A 22 31.50 22.62 -18.16
CA PRO A 22 32.80 22.98 -18.72
C PRO A 22 33.41 24.26 -18.14
N SER A 23 34.75 24.29 -18.11
CA SER A 23 35.56 25.48 -17.93
C SER A 23 35.31 26.50 -19.06
N ALA A 24 35.64 27.78 -18.81
CA ALA A 24 35.30 28.92 -19.67
C ALA A 24 35.71 28.80 -21.16
N ASP A 25 36.62 27.88 -21.51
CA ASP A 25 37.17 27.71 -22.87
C ASP A 25 36.72 26.41 -23.58
N GLN A 26 35.89 25.57 -22.96
CA GLN A 26 35.58 24.25 -23.50
C GLN A 26 34.39 24.25 -24.47
N ILE A 27 34.67 23.80 -25.69
CA ILE A 27 33.70 23.64 -26.78
C ILE A 27 32.80 22.43 -26.52
N CYS A 28 31.52 22.68 -26.20
CA CYS A 28 30.51 21.65 -26.10
C CYS A 28 30.02 21.21 -27.48
N SER A 29 30.80 20.37 -28.17
CA SER A 29 30.39 19.73 -29.43
C SER A 29 29.51 18.51 -29.20
N PHE A 30 28.91 17.97 -30.26
CA PHE A 30 28.12 16.73 -30.20
C PHE A 30 28.91 15.56 -29.59
N ASP A 31 30.17 15.37 -30.02
CA ASP A 31 31.04 14.30 -29.51
C ASP A 31 31.45 14.49 -28.05
N HIS A 32 31.51 15.74 -27.57
CA HIS A 32 31.72 16.02 -26.16
C HIS A 32 30.52 15.55 -25.32
N ILE A 33 29.30 15.97 -25.71
CA ILE A 33 28.06 15.58 -25.03
C ILE A 33 27.90 14.06 -25.05
N LEU A 34 28.13 13.41 -26.20
CA LEU A 34 28.01 11.96 -26.32
C LEU A 34 28.98 11.22 -25.41
N ARG A 35 30.24 11.68 -25.33
CA ARG A 35 31.24 11.08 -24.44
C ARG A 35 30.85 11.24 -22.98
N TYR A 36 30.42 12.44 -22.57
CA TYR A 36 29.95 12.69 -21.20
C TYR A 36 28.76 11.81 -20.83
N ILE A 37 27.73 11.72 -21.69
CA ILE A 37 26.54 10.91 -21.40
C ILE A 37 26.94 9.43 -21.26
N ARG A 38 27.82 8.92 -22.13
CA ARG A 38 28.26 7.52 -22.06
C ARG A 38 29.13 7.22 -20.84
N SER A 39 29.93 8.16 -20.37
CA SER A 39 30.79 7.94 -19.20
C SER A 39 30.01 8.10 -17.89
N GLU A 40 29.22 9.16 -17.75
CA GLU A 40 28.64 9.56 -16.46
C GLU A 40 27.18 9.13 -16.26
N LYS A 41 26.41 8.90 -17.32
CA LYS A 41 24.94 8.81 -17.24
C LYS A 41 24.37 7.52 -17.82
N ASP A 42 24.46 7.34 -19.13
CA ASP A 42 23.92 6.19 -19.88
C ASP A 42 24.98 5.63 -20.85
N PRO A 43 25.74 4.60 -20.43
CA PRO A 43 26.74 3.93 -21.26
C PRO A 43 26.19 3.32 -22.55
N LYS A 44 24.87 3.11 -22.65
CA LYS A 44 24.21 2.51 -23.82
C LYS A 44 23.68 3.56 -24.79
N CYS A 45 23.87 4.85 -24.53
CA CYS A 45 23.42 5.93 -25.41
C CYS A 45 24.03 5.79 -26.81
N THR A 46 23.18 5.72 -27.85
CA THR A 46 23.61 5.69 -29.25
C THR A 46 23.74 7.09 -29.83
N THR A 47 24.53 7.24 -30.89
CA THR A 47 24.62 8.49 -31.68
C THR A 47 23.26 8.94 -32.17
N ALA A 48 22.47 8.00 -32.73
CA ALA A 48 21.11 8.28 -33.19
C ALA A 48 20.19 8.78 -32.07
N LYS A 49 20.26 8.16 -30.88
CA LYS A 49 19.46 8.58 -29.72
C LYS A 49 19.83 10.00 -29.27
N LEU A 50 21.13 10.31 -29.14
CA LEU A 50 21.54 11.65 -28.76
C LEU A 50 21.14 12.68 -29.83
N GLN A 51 21.35 12.37 -31.10
CA GLN A 51 20.99 13.27 -32.21
C GLN A 51 19.49 13.61 -32.18
N GLU A 52 18.64 12.61 -31.94
CA GLU A 52 17.20 12.82 -31.75
C GLU A 52 16.91 13.74 -30.55
N GLN A 53 17.46 13.43 -29.37
CA GLN A 53 17.16 14.19 -28.15
C GLN A 53 17.72 15.62 -28.18
N LEU A 54 18.88 15.82 -28.80
CA LEU A 54 19.48 17.13 -28.97
C LEU A 54 18.70 17.96 -30.00
N GLY A 55 18.27 17.35 -31.11
CA GLY A 55 17.38 17.99 -32.07
C GLY A 55 16.04 18.39 -31.45
N ASN A 56 15.47 17.54 -30.60
CA ASN A 56 14.28 17.86 -29.81
C ASN A 56 14.55 19.00 -28.82
N ALA A 57 15.72 19.01 -28.15
CA ALA A 57 16.06 20.04 -27.18
C ALA A 57 16.23 21.42 -27.82
N VAL A 58 16.78 21.47 -29.04
CA VAL A 58 16.83 22.69 -29.85
C VAL A 58 15.43 23.13 -30.25
N ARG A 59 14.57 22.21 -30.70
CA ARG A 59 13.17 22.51 -31.06
C ARG A 59 12.37 23.04 -29.87
N ASP A 60 12.62 22.51 -28.68
CA ASP A 60 12.01 22.94 -27.43
C ASP A 60 12.61 24.25 -26.89
N ASN A 61 13.58 24.85 -27.59
CA ASN A 61 14.36 26.01 -27.18
C ASN A 61 15.09 25.81 -25.83
N CYS A 62 15.43 24.57 -25.49
CA CYS A 62 16.19 24.21 -24.29
C CYS A 62 17.70 24.33 -24.48
N ILE A 63 18.15 24.34 -25.74
CA ILE A 63 19.53 24.35 -26.18
C ILE A 63 19.63 25.25 -27.41
N VAL A 64 20.65 26.08 -27.47
CA VAL A 64 21.01 26.90 -28.65
C VAL A 64 22.27 26.33 -29.27
N VAL A 65 22.32 26.31 -30.60
CA VAL A 65 23.47 25.85 -31.39
C VAL A 65 24.07 27.04 -32.13
N ASN A 66 25.34 27.32 -31.88
CA ASN A 66 26.15 28.30 -32.61
C ASN A 66 27.39 27.60 -33.15
N ASP A 67 27.64 27.57 -34.46
CA ASP A 67 28.83 26.95 -35.07
C ASP A 67 29.13 25.50 -34.62
N SER A 68 28.09 24.70 -34.36
CA SER A 68 28.18 23.33 -33.79
C SER A 68 28.54 23.25 -32.30
N HIS A 69 28.48 24.37 -31.58
CA HIS A 69 28.60 24.47 -30.13
C HIS A 69 27.20 24.54 -29.50
N TYR A 70 26.95 23.66 -28.54
CA TYR A 70 25.68 23.59 -27.82
C TYR A 70 25.78 24.34 -26.49
N ARG A 71 24.83 25.23 -26.21
CA ARG A 71 24.74 25.96 -24.94
C ARG A 71 23.32 25.97 -24.40
N ARG A 72 23.18 25.95 -23.07
CA ARG A 72 21.89 26.20 -22.43
C ARG A 72 21.56 27.70 -22.52
N PRO A 73 20.32 28.09 -22.86
CA PRO A 73 19.83 29.45 -22.67
C PRO A 73 19.80 29.85 -21.18
N ASP A 74 19.65 31.15 -20.93
CA ASP A 74 19.36 31.65 -19.60
C ASP A 74 17.99 31.19 -19.09
N TRP A 75 17.86 31.04 -17.78
CA TRP A 75 16.62 30.61 -17.13
C TRP A 75 15.43 31.53 -17.45
N SER A 76 15.66 32.83 -17.62
CA SER A 76 14.64 33.81 -18.03
C SER A 76 14.00 33.46 -19.37
N SER A 77 14.76 32.88 -20.29
CA SER A 77 14.30 32.45 -21.62
C SER A 77 13.60 31.08 -21.60
N LEU A 78 13.97 30.21 -20.65
CA LEU A 78 13.43 28.86 -20.51
C LEU A 78 12.08 28.80 -19.79
N LEU A 79 11.90 29.67 -18.78
CA LEU A 79 10.70 29.71 -17.95
C LEU A 79 9.58 30.49 -18.65
N THR A 80 8.89 29.82 -19.57
CA THR A 80 7.61 30.34 -20.09
C THR A 80 6.56 30.30 -18.99
N LYS A 81 5.66 31.29 -18.94
CA LYS A 81 4.52 31.37 -18.00
C LYS A 81 3.43 30.34 -18.36
N SER A 82 3.79 29.07 -18.53
CA SER A 82 2.81 28.01 -18.77
C SER A 82 2.05 27.73 -17.47
N SER A 83 0.72 27.73 -17.55
CA SER A 83 -0.15 27.29 -16.45
C SER A 83 -0.25 25.76 -16.34
N HIS A 84 0.32 25.01 -17.28
CA HIS A 84 0.16 23.56 -17.40
C HIS A 84 1.46 22.83 -17.63
N ASP A 85 1.51 21.61 -17.08
CA ASP A 85 2.65 20.72 -17.11
C ASP A 85 3.04 20.37 -18.54
N SER A 86 4.31 20.02 -18.72
CA SER A 86 4.86 19.63 -20.01
C SER A 86 4.72 18.13 -20.27
N TYR A 87 4.52 17.33 -19.21
CA TYR A 87 4.57 15.88 -19.27
C TYR A 87 3.24 15.26 -18.87
N CYS A 88 2.87 14.15 -19.55
CA CYS A 88 1.60 13.48 -19.32
C CYS A 88 1.51 12.91 -17.89
N PHE A 89 0.40 13.17 -17.19
CA PHE A 89 0.20 12.68 -15.81
C PHE A 89 0.02 11.17 -15.69
N HIS A 90 -0.21 10.47 -16.81
CA HIS A 90 -0.36 9.01 -16.82
C HIS A 90 0.95 8.27 -17.09
N CYS A 91 1.68 8.63 -18.14
CA CYS A 91 2.90 7.93 -18.56
C CYS A 91 4.19 8.72 -18.26
N HIS A 92 4.07 10.00 -17.89
CA HIS A 92 5.17 10.90 -17.52
C HIS A 92 6.13 11.24 -18.66
N LEU A 93 5.72 10.98 -19.91
CA LEU A 93 6.50 11.23 -21.12
C LEU A 93 6.08 12.54 -21.83
N PRO A 94 6.99 13.14 -22.63
CA PRO A 94 6.69 14.29 -23.48
C PRO A 94 5.76 13.92 -24.65
N GLY A 95 5.41 14.89 -25.49
CA GLY A 95 4.61 14.69 -26.71
C GLY A 95 3.31 15.52 -26.75
N PRO A 96 2.41 15.19 -27.70
CA PRO A 96 1.16 15.92 -27.89
C PRO A 96 0.17 15.63 -26.77
N VAL A 97 -0.18 16.67 -26.01
CA VAL A 97 -1.05 16.53 -24.84
C VAL A 97 -2.31 17.39 -24.94
N ILE A 98 -3.31 16.99 -24.16
CA ILE A 98 -4.55 17.72 -23.90
C ILE A 98 -4.43 18.34 -22.50
N ASN A 99 -4.76 19.62 -22.40
CA ASN A 99 -4.73 20.34 -21.13
C ASN A 99 -6.03 20.14 -20.36
N CYS A 100 -5.92 19.93 -19.05
CA CYS A 100 -7.08 20.08 -18.18
C CYS A 100 -7.46 21.58 -18.08
N PRO A 101 -8.71 21.98 -18.31
CA PRO A 101 -9.13 23.38 -18.22
C PRO A 101 -9.15 23.91 -16.77
N THR A 102 -9.22 23.02 -15.78
CA THR A 102 -9.40 23.39 -14.36
C THR A 102 -8.16 23.17 -13.50
N CYS A 103 -7.07 22.61 -14.04
CA CYS A 103 -5.80 22.46 -13.31
C CYS A 103 -4.62 22.38 -14.27
N PHE A 104 -3.40 22.35 -13.71
CA PHE A 104 -2.16 22.30 -14.49
C PHE A 104 -1.87 20.96 -15.17
N ARG A 105 -2.65 19.89 -14.91
CA ARG A 105 -2.35 18.56 -15.46
C ARG A 105 -2.61 18.46 -16.95
N VAL A 106 -1.80 17.63 -17.61
CA VAL A 106 -1.93 17.30 -19.04
C VAL A 106 -1.90 15.79 -19.24
N TYR A 107 -2.51 15.32 -20.33
CA TYR A 107 -2.55 13.89 -20.68
C TYR A 107 -2.38 13.72 -22.19
N HIS A 108 -1.72 12.66 -22.65
CA HIS A 108 -1.91 12.21 -24.03
C HIS A 108 -3.35 11.70 -24.20
N GLU A 109 -3.90 11.77 -25.42
CA GLU A 109 -5.28 11.36 -25.68
C GLU A 109 -5.60 9.92 -25.25
N ILE A 110 -4.73 8.98 -25.63
CA ILE A 110 -4.88 7.57 -25.25
C ILE A 110 -4.73 7.38 -23.74
N CYS A 111 -3.79 8.12 -23.14
CA CYS A 111 -3.53 8.10 -21.71
C CYS A 111 -4.70 8.66 -20.89
N TYR A 112 -5.41 9.65 -21.43
CA TYR A 112 -6.57 10.26 -20.80
C TYR A 112 -7.68 9.22 -20.61
N LYS A 113 -8.00 8.45 -21.66
CA LYS A 113 -9.00 7.37 -21.62
C LYS A 113 -8.63 6.29 -20.59
N ARG A 114 -7.39 5.77 -20.66
CA ARG A 114 -6.88 4.78 -19.69
C ARG A 114 -6.88 5.28 -18.24
N SER A 115 -6.65 6.57 -18.05
CA SER A 115 -6.67 7.17 -16.71
C SER A 115 -8.06 7.12 -16.07
N PHE A 116 -9.14 7.21 -16.85
CA PHE A 116 -10.49 7.02 -16.32
C PHE A 116 -10.72 5.58 -15.86
N GLU A 117 -10.34 4.61 -16.70
CA GLU A 117 -10.49 3.18 -16.41
C GLU A 117 -9.75 2.78 -15.13
N ILE A 118 -8.49 3.19 -14.96
CA ILE A 118 -7.74 2.84 -13.74
C ILE A 118 -8.32 3.51 -12.49
N ASN A 119 -8.84 4.73 -12.63
CA ASN A 119 -9.35 5.47 -11.49
C ASN A 119 -10.74 5.02 -11.03
N SER A 120 -11.53 4.32 -11.85
CA SER A 120 -12.80 3.73 -11.42
C SER A 120 -12.65 2.60 -10.40
N PHE A 121 -11.43 2.13 -10.12
CA PHE A 121 -11.18 1.00 -9.21
C PHE A 121 -10.74 1.38 -7.79
N PHE A 122 -10.69 2.67 -7.46
CA PHE A 122 -10.20 3.13 -6.16
C PHE A 122 -11.25 3.97 -5.42
N ASP A 123 -12.21 3.30 -4.80
CA ASP A 123 -13.19 3.95 -3.92
C ASP A 123 -12.82 3.82 -2.44
N PHE A 124 -13.17 4.87 -1.69
CA PHE A 124 -13.12 4.86 -0.23
C PHE A 124 -14.56 4.85 0.28
N PRO A 125 -15.00 3.84 1.05
CA PRO A 125 -16.40 3.73 1.49
C PRO A 125 -16.94 4.93 2.29
N ASP A 126 -16.06 5.70 2.91
CA ASP A 126 -16.41 6.89 3.69
C ASP A 126 -16.28 8.21 2.90
N GLU A 127 -15.93 8.13 1.61
CA GLU A 127 -16.01 9.23 0.64
C GLU A 127 -17.11 8.92 -0.37
N LYS A 128 -18.19 9.72 -0.35
CA LYS A 128 -19.22 9.59 -1.37
C LYS A 128 -18.71 10.25 -2.63
N TYR A 129 -18.39 9.46 -3.65
CA TYR A 129 -18.21 9.94 -5.00
C TYR A 129 -19.58 10.05 -5.64
N ARG A 130 -20.13 11.27 -5.72
CA ARG A 130 -21.35 11.52 -6.49
C ARG A 130 -20.90 12.05 -7.83
N PRO A 131 -20.93 11.25 -8.92
CA PRO A 131 -20.56 11.76 -10.23
C PRO A 131 -21.48 12.95 -10.52
N SER A 132 -20.93 14.16 -10.47
CA SER A 132 -21.63 15.29 -11.05
C SER A 132 -21.78 15.02 -12.54
N HIS A 133 -22.81 15.58 -13.19
CA HIS A 133 -22.89 15.54 -14.66
C HIS A 133 -21.50 15.91 -15.18
N PRO A 134 -20.85 15.07 -15.99
CA PRO A 134 -19.47 15.31 -16.37
C PRO A 134 -19.43 16.69 -17.00
N SER A 135 -18.80 17.64 -16.32
CA SER A 135 -18.21 18.76 -17.06
C SER A 135 -17.20 18.05 -17.96
N ALA A 136 -17.59 17.83 -19.21
CA ALA A 136 -16.90 16.95 -20.15
C ALA A 136 -15.43 17.36 -20.37
N SER A 137 -15.07 18.55 -19.89
CA SER A 137 -13.80 19.19 -20.05
C SER A 137 -12.81 18.94 -18.89
N SER A 138 -13.22 18.57 -17.67
CA SER A 138 -12.30 18.41 -16.52
C SER A 138 -11.61 17.03 -16.47
N CYS A 139 -10.34 16.98 -16.03
CA CYS A 139 -9.60 15.73 -15.93
C CYS A 139 -10.08 14.83 -14.79
N VAL A 140 -9.71 13.54 -14.85
CA VAL A 140 -10.06 12.52 -13.85
C VAL A 140 -9.79 12.97 -12.42
N THR A 141 -8.62 13.57 -12.18
CA THR A 141 -8.24 14.04 -10.85
C THR A 141 -9.11 15.20 -10.36
N CYS A 142 -9.40 16.18 -11.22
CA CYS A 142 -10.29 17.29 -10.86
C CYS A 142 -11.71 16.82 -10.59
N ARG A 143 -12.23 15.91 -11.42
CA ARG A 143 -13.54 15.30 -11.19
C ARG A 143 -13.62 14.62 -9.83
N ARG A 144 -12.61 13.79 -9.51
CA ARG A 144 -12.48 13.16 -8.19
C ARG A 144 -12.46 14.17 -7.05
N LEU A 145 -11.61 15.20 -7.13
CA LEU A 145 -11.53 16.20 -6.07
C LEU A 145 -12.85 16.97 -5.87
N ASN A 146 -13.55 17.31 -6.94
CA ASN A 146 -14.81 18.05 -6.88
C ASN A 146 -15.99 17.19 -6.37
N ASP A 147 -16.00 15.91 -6.73
CA ASP A 147 -17.10 15.00 -6.40
C ASP A 147 -16.90 14.31 -5.04
N THR A 148 -15.69 14.35 -4.47
CA THR A 148 -15.39 13.73 -3.18
C THR A 148 -15.99 14.51 -2.03
N GLN A 149 -16.93 13.89 -1.31
CA GLN A 149 -17.42 14.38 -0.03
C GLN A 149 -17.11 13.37 1.09
N LEU A 150 -16.27 13.78 2.03
CA LEU A 150 -15.96 12.98 3.21
C LEU A 150 -17.15 12.96 4.18
N SER A 151 -17.50 11.76 4.66
CA SER A 151 -18.57 11.61 5.64
C SER A 151 -18.32 12.42 6.92
N ASN A 152 -19.38 13.02 7.47
CA ASN A 152 -19.29 13.79 8.73
C ASN A 152 -18.79 12.93 9.90
N GLU A 153 -19.05 11.61 9.87
CA GLU A 153 -18.55 10.66 10.87
C GLU A 153 -17.02 10.48 10.81
N THR A 154 -16.41 10.51 9.62
CA THR A 154 -14.94 10.34 9.48
C THR A 154 -14.18 11.64 9.69
N LYS A 155 -14.76 12.81 9.40
CA LYS A 155 -14.08 14.12 9.51
C LYS A 155 -13.26 14.29 10.82
N PRO A 156 -13.77 13.96 12.02
CA PRO A 156 -13.00 14.09 13.26
C PRO A 156 -11.79 13.15 13.35
N ASN A 157 -11.87 12.00 12.69
CA ASN A 157 -10.82 10.98 12.70
C ASN A 157 -9.77 11.19 11.60
N LEU A 158 -10.05 11.95 10.53
CA LEU A 158 -9.11 12.10 9.41
C LEU A 158 -7.76 12.67 9.85
N ARG A 159 -7.73 13.67 10.74
CA ARG A 159 -6.47 14.19 11.29
C ARG A 159 -5.67 13.13 12.04
N LYS A 160 -6.34 12.30 12.85
CA LYS A 160 -5.69 11.18 13.56
C LYS A 160 -5.17 10.13 12.59
N ILE A 161 -5.92 9.85 11.52
CA ILE A 161 -5.48 8.94 10.45
C ILE A 161 -4.24 9.50 9.75
N CYS A 162 -4.21 10.81 9.42
CA CYS A 162 -3.03 11.45 8.83
C CYS A 162 -1.80 11.29 9.73
N LYS A 163 -1.96 11.52 11.04
CA LYS A 163 -0.88 11.34 12.03
C LYS A 163 -0.38 9.89 12.08
N ILE A 164 -1.28 8.91 12.13
CA ILE A 164 -0.91 7.49 12.12
C ILE A 164 -0.14 7.13 10.84
N ILE A 165 -0.58 7.64 9.67
CA ILE A 165 0.09 7.41 8.40
C ILE A 165 1.50 8.02 8.43
N GLU A 166 1.63 9.27 8.87
CA GLU A 166 2.91 9.95 9.00
C GLU A 166 3.88 9.15 9.89
N GLU A 167 3.44 8.76 11.09
CA GLU A 167 4.23 7.96 12.03
C GLU A 167 4.67 6.61 11.43
N LYS A 168 3.79 5.95 10.66
CA LYS A 168 4.09 4.67 9.99
C LYS A 168 5.00 4.80 8.77
N MET A 169 5.11 5.98 8.17
CA MET A 169 5.88 6.19 6.94
C MET A 169 7.22 6.89 7.17
N GLN A 170 7.30 7.84 8.10
CA GLN A 170 8.47 8.72 8.28
C GLN A 170 9.81 7.99 8.47
N GLY A 171 9.81 6.81 9.10
CA GLY A 171 11.02 6.01 9.33
C GLY A 171 11.38 5.03 8.21
N LYS A 172 10.59 4.94 7.14
CA LYS A 172 10.84 4.01 6.04
C LYS A 172 11.84 4.60 5.05
N ALA A 173 12.74 3.76 4.52
CA ALA A 173 13.69 4.16 3.49
C ALA A 173 13.00 4.83 2.29
N SER A 174 11.82 4.35 1.89
CA SER A 174 11.06 4.95 0.79
C SER A 174 10.59 6.39 1.08
N TRP A 175 10.38 6.74 2.34
CA TRP A 175 10.04 8.11 2.74
C TRP A 175 11.27 9.02 2.76
N LEU A 176 12.36 8.53 3.37
CA LEU A 176 13.60 9.28 3.53
C LEU A 176 14.26 9.58 2.17
N ASN A 177 14.28 8.61 1.26
CA ASN A 177 14.88 8.80 -0.07
C ASN A 177 14.15 9.86 -0.89
N LEU A 178 12.89 10.15 -0.60
CA LEU A 178 12.03 11.08 -1.32
C LEU A 178 11.87 12.43 -0.61
N CYS A 179 12.70 12.73 0.40
CA CYS A 179 12.73 14.03 1.07
C CYS A 179 13.24 15.15 0.15
N THR A 180 14.04 14.77 -0.85
CA THR A 180 14.54 15.62 -1.93
C THR A 180 14.11 15.01 -3.26
N VAL A 181 13.46 15.81 -4.09
CA VAL A 181 13.06 15.44 -5.46
C VAL A 181 13.52 16.55 -6.37
N GLY A 182 14.27 16.21 -7.42
CA GLY A 182 14.92 17.19 -8.28
C GLY A 182 16.28 17.62 -7.72
N TYR A 183 16.69 18.82 -8.13
CA TYR A 183 17.99 19.41 -7.84
C TYR A 183 17.92 20.25 -6.56
N VAL A 184 18.85 20.03 -5.64
CA VAL A 184 18.94 20.81 -4.40
C VAL A 184 19.30 22.25 -4.75
N GLU A 185 18.59 23.21 -4.15
CA GLU A 185 18.81 24.66 -4.33
C GLU A 185 18.63 25.23 -5.75
N GLU A 186 18.34 24.41 -6.76
CA GLU A 186 18.12 24.86 -8.15
C GLU A 186 16.63 25.01 -8.49
N LEU A 187 15.97 26.00 -7.89
CA LEU A 187 14.52 26.23 -8.04
C LEU A 187 14.08 26.41 -9.50
N ASN A 188 14.86 27.10 -10.33
CA ASN A 188 14.50 27.35 -11.73
C ASN A 188 14.54 26.06 -12.57
N ARG A 189 15.55 25.22 -12.35
CA ARG A 189 15.68 23.90 -12.98
C ARG A 189 14.52 22.99 -12.59
N ASN A 190 14.19 22.94 -11.30
CA ASN A 190 13.07 22.14 -10.83
C ASN A 190 11.72 22.64 -11.37
N LYS A 191 11.49 23.96 -11.40
CA LYS A 191 10.27 24.57 -11.95
C LYS A 191 10.10 24.32 -13.43
N TYR A 192 11.21 24.18 -14.16
CA TYR A 192 11.18 23.87 -15.58
C TYR A 192 10.60 22.48 -15.86
N PHE A 193 11.03 21.47 -15.10
CA PHE A 193 10.54 20.10 -15.27
C PHE A 193 9.16 19.89 -14.63
N CYS A 194 8.95 20.45 -13.44
CA CYS A 194 7.78 20.18 -12.61
C CYS A 194 7.13 21.48 -12.17
N ILE A 195 5.90 21.75 -12.63
CA ILE A 195 5.19 23.00 -12.29
C ILE A 195 4.90 23.12 -10.80
N LYS A 196 4.52 22.00 -10.17
CA LYS A 196 4.26 21.95 -8.73
C LYS A 196 5.33 21.11 -8.06
N GLN A 197 6.06 21.71 -7.15
CA GLN A 197 7.09 21.05 -6.36
C GLN A 197 6.43 20.24 -5.24
N ILE A 198 6.88 19.00 -5.06
CA ILE A 198 6.45 18.13 -3.97
C ILE A 198 7.54 17.13 -3.63
N ASN A 199 7.65 16.82 -2.34
CA ASN A 199 8.54 15.81 -1.77
C ASN A 199 7.88 15.30 -0.48
N THR A 200 8.51 14.34 0.20
CA THR A 200 7.93 13.78 1.44
C THR A 200 7.89 14.76 2.61
N ASN A 201 8.76 15.77 2.65
CA ASN A 201 8.71 16.84 3.67
C ASN A 201 7.46 17.72 3.50
N VAL A 202 7.13 18.10 2.26
CA VAL A 202 5.91 18.85 1.96
C VAL A 202 4.67 18.02 2.31
N ILE A 203 4.67 16.73 1.99
CA ILE A 203 3.56 15.84 2.35
C ILE A 203 3.45 15.69 3.88
N ALA A 204 4.57 15.58 4.61
CA ALA A 204 4.60 15.55 6.07
C ALA A 204 3.91 16.79 6.67
N SER A 205 4.29 18.00 6.22
CA SER A 205 3.67 19.25 6.66
C SER A 205 2.15 19.22 6.44
N LYS A 206 1.71 18.79 5.26
CA LYS A 206 0.28 18.73 4.93
C LYS A 206 -0.47 17.63 5.70
N LEU A 207 0.18 16.52 6.05
CA LEU A 207 -0.38 15.49 6.93
C LEU A 207 -0.57 16.04 8.35
N SER A 208 0.41 16.79 8.85
CA SER A 208 0.37 17.47 10.14
C SER A 208 -0.71 18.57 10.20
N GLU A 209 -0.84 19.40 9.16
CA GLU A 209 -1.90 20.41 9.02
C GLU A 209 -3.30 19.78 8.88
N GLY A 210 -3.36 18.61 8.24
CA GLY A 210 -4.55 17.83 8.01
C GLY A 210 -5.12 18.06 6.61
N TYR A 211 -5.20 16.97 5.84
CA TYR A 211 -5.85 16.99 4.53
C TYR A 211 -7.37 17.07 4.66
N PRO A 212 -8.07 17.67 3.67
CA PRO A 212 -9.53 17.75 3.67
C PRO A 212 -10.21 16.40 3.36
N SER A 213 -9.54 15.52 2.62
CA SER A 213 -10.03 14.17 2.29
C SER A 213 -8.88 13.21 1.96
N ARG A 214 -9.15 11.90 1.94
CA ARG A 214 -8.21 10.84 1.52
C ARG A 214 -7.81 11.02 0.07
N THR A 215 -8.76 11.43 -0.77
CA THR A 215 -8.50 11.74 -2.18
C THR A 215 -7.42 12.81 -2.32
N HIS A 216 -7.41 13.85 -1.48
CA HIS A 216 -6.37 14.89 -1.56
C HIS A 216 -4.96 14.36 -1.21
N ILE A 217 -4.85 13.43 -0.25
CA ILE A 217 -3.58 12.75 0.08
C ILE A 217 -3.08 11.97 -1.14
N LEU A 218 -3.96 11.20 -1.78
CA LEU A 218 -3.59 10.43 -2.98
C LEU A 218 -3.12 11.32 -4.13
N VAL A 219 -3.78 12.47 -4.33
CA VAL A 219 -3.44 13.39 -5.42
C VAL A 219 -2.03 13.97 -5.26
N ASP A 220 -1.61 14.26 -4.02
CA ASP A 220 -0.25 14.69 -3.73
C ASP A 220 0.76 13.55 -3.91
N LEU A 221 0.41 12.32 -3.55
CA LEU A 221 1.26 11.15 -3.82
C LEU A 221 1.38 10.84 -5.32
N ASP A 222 0.31 11.04 -6.09
CA ASP A 222 0.34 10.94 -7.56
C ASP A 222 1.27 12.00 -8.16
N LEU A 223 1.23 13.23 -7.64
CA LEU A 223 2.14 14.30 -8.05
C LEU A 223 3.60 13.96 -7.69
N LEU A 224 3.83 13.36 -6.52
CA LEU A 224 5.17 12.90 -6.13
C LEU A 224 5.70 11.86 -7.11
N VAL A 225 4.91 10.82 -7.42
CA VAL A 225 5.29 9.80 -8.40
C VAL A 225 5.55 10.43 -9.77
N HIS A 226 4.72 11.38 -10.20
CA HIS A 226 4.88 12.08 -11.47
C HIS A 226 6.20 12.85 -11.54
N ASN A 227 6.49 13.69 -10.55
CA ASN A 227 7.71 14.49 -10.50
C ASN A 227 8.96 13.61 -10.46
N VAL A 228 8.95 12.54 -9.64
CA VAL A 228 10.06 11.59 -9.55
C VAL A 228 10.26 10.87 -10.89
N ALA A 229 9.17 10.49 -11.58
CA ALA A 229 9.27 9.85 -12.89
C ALA A 229 9.81 10.77 -13.99
N ILE A 230 9.53 12.08 -13.93
CA ILE A 230 10.09 13.08 -14.86
C ILE A 230 11.58 13.26 -14.60
N ILE A 231 11.95 13.50 -13.34
CA ILE A 231 13.34 13.82 -12.97
C ILE A 231 14.25 12.61 -13.16
N TYR A 232 13.89 11.45 -12.61
CA TYR A 232 14.77 10.28 -12.59
C TYR A 232 14.48 9.28 -13.72
N GLY A 233 13.32 9.38 -14.36
CA GLY A 233 12.85 8.46 -15.39
C GLY A 233 11.85 7.43 -14.89
N THR A 234 10.95 7.01 -15.78
CA THR A 234 9.80 6.16 -15.45
C THR A 234 10.17 4.77 -14.89
N LYS A 235 11.38 4.29 -15.21
CA LYS A 235 11.90 2.97 -14.81
C LYS A 235 12.99 3.04 -13.72
N ALA A 236 13.33 4.23 -13.23
CA ALA A 236 14.36 4.38 -12.21
C ALA A 236 13.91 3.83 -10.85
N GLU A 237 14.89 3.42 -10.03
CA GLU A 237 14.66 2.88 -8.69
C GLU A 237 13.94 3.89 -7.78
N MET A 238 14.26 5.18 -7.93
CA MET A 238 13.56 6.26 -7.22
C MET A 238 12.07 6.30 -7.58
N THR A 239 11.72 6.10 -8.84
CA THR A 239 10.33 6.07 -9.30
C THR A 239 9.61 4.82 -8.79
N ILE A 240 10.28 3.68 -8.75
CA ILE A 240 9.75 2.46 -8.11
C ILE A 240 9.51 2.70 -6.62
N THR A 241 10.45 3.34 -5.95
CA THR A 241 10.34 3.74 -4.53
C THR A 241 9.13 4.64 -4.27
N ALA A 242 8.90 5.65 -5.13
CA ALA A 242 7.73 6.52 -5.04
C ALA A 242 6.41 5.77 -5.24
N ARG A 243 6.35 4.83 -6.20
CA ARG A 243 5.15 3.98 -6.42
C ARG A 243 4.90 3.05 -5.23
N ASN A 244 5.95 2.51 -4.62
CA ASN A 244 5.85 1.66 -3.44
C ASN A 244 5.35 2.46 -2.23
N LEU A 245 5.88 3.67 -2.01
CA LEU A 245 5.39 4.58 -0.98
C LEU A 245 3.91 4.91 -1.18
N ARG A 246 3.52 5.33 -2.39
CA ARG A 246 2.13 5.61 -2.75
C ARG A 246 1.22 4.41 -2.45
N SER A 247 1.64 3.20 -2.84
CA SER A 247 0.86 1.98 -2.63
C SER A 247 0.72 1.63 -1.14
N ALA A 248 1.78 1.84 -0.36
CA ALA A 248 1.76 1.65 1.09
C ALA A 248 0.79 2.63 1.76
N VAL A 249 0.81 3.92 1.40
CA VAL A 249 -0.13 4.90 1.94
C VAL A 249 -1.57 4.62 1.48
N LEU A 250 -1.78 4.25 0.21
CA LEU A 250 -3.09 3.87 -0.29
C LEU A 250 -3.69 2.70 0.49
N LYS A 251 -2.87 1.71 0.89
CA LYS A 251 -3.32 0.61 1.73
C LYS A 251 -3.83 1.11 3.10
N GLU A 252 -3.09 2.00 3.75
CA GLU A 252 -3.52 2.60 5.03
C GLU A 252 -4.80 3.42 4.86
N LEU A 253 -4.93 4.18 3.76
CA LEU A 253 -6.14 4.92 3.44
C LEU A 253 -7.33 3.99 3.19
N LYS A 254 -7.14 2.84 2.53
CA LYS A 254 -8.21 1.85 2.34
C LYS A 254 -8.62 1.21 3.67
N GLU A 255 -7.67 0.70 4.45
CA GLU A 255 -7.96 0.04 5.73
C GLU A 255 -8.69 0.95 6.73
N SER A 256 -8.30 2.22 6.75
CA SER A 256 -8.94 3.22 7.61
C SER A 256 -10.29 3.71 7.08
N SER A 257 -10.60 3.50 5.80
CA SER A 257 -11.89 3.87 5.18
C SER A 257 -13.01 2.88 5.48
N TYR A 258 -12.69 1.62 5.78
CA TYR A 258 -13.69 0.63 6.17
C TYR A 258 -14.34 0.96 7.53
N CYS A 259 -13.52 1.34 8.51
CA CYS A 259 -14.01 1.89 9.78
C CYS A 259 -12.94 2.77 10.45
N SER A 260 -13.13 4.08 10.38
CA SER A 260 -12.19 5.07 10.94
C SER A 260 -12.00 4.90 12.45
N ASN A 261 -13.06 4.58 13.20
CA ASN A 261 -13.00 4.36 14.64
C ASN A 261 -12.15 3.13 15.02
N CYS A 262 -12.34 1.99 14.34
CA CYS A 262 -11.54 0.80 14.57
C CYS A 262 -10.07 1.02 14.22
N TYR A 263 -9.80 1.70 13.10
CA TYR A 263 -8.44 1.97 12.65
C TYR A 263 -7.69 2.91 13.60
N VAL A 264 -8.31 4.04 13.98
CA VAL A 264 -7.70 5.00 14.91
C VAL A 264 -7.45 4.36 16.27
N ARG A 265 -8.40 3.57 16.78
CA ARG A 265 -8.26 2.88 18.06
C ARG A 265 -7.06 1.92 18.10
N SER A 266 -6.77 1.25 16.99
CA SER A 266 -5.65 0.31 16.89
C SER A 266 -4.36 0.96 16.38
N ASN A 267 -4.30 2.29 16.25
CA ASN A 267 -3.21 3.02 15.62
C ASN A 267 -2.80 2.44 14.25
N GLY A 268 -3.78 2.02 13.45
CA GLY A 268 -3.54 1.37 12.16
C GLY A 268 -2.80 0.03 12.24
N GLY A 269 -2.70 -0.56 13.43
CA GLY A 269 -2.11 -1.86 13.69
C GLY A 269 -3.15 -2.91 14.08
N ARG A 270 -2.65 -4.03 14.61
CA ARG A 270 -3.46 -5.10 15.18
C ARG A 270 -4.00 -4.64 16.56
N PRO A 271 -5.33 -4.61 16.77
CA PRO A 271 -5.86 -4.20 18.05
C PRO A 271 -5.49 -5.19 19.16
N ASP A 272 -5.41 -4.70 20.39
CA ASP A 272 -5.41 -5.57 21.57
C ASP A 272 -6.82 -6.11 21.88
N ARG A 273 -6.93 -6.94 22.93
CA ARG A 273 -8.19 -7.57 23.34
C ARG A 273 -9.26 -6.55 23.77
N PHE A 274 -8.88 -5.48 24.47
CA PHE A 274 -9.82 -4.45 24.92
C PHE A 274 -10.26 -3.55 23.77
N GLN A 275 -9.34 -3.24 22.84
CA GLN A 275 -9.61 -2.43 21.66
C GLN A 275 -10.58 -3.12 20.70
N ILE A 276 -10.40 -4.42 20.45
CA ILE A 276 -11.24 -5.17 19.50
C ILE A 276 -12.68 -5.31 19.98
N VAL A 277 -12.94 -5.42 21.30
CA VAL A 277 -14.31 -5.57 21.83
C VAL A 277 -15.02 -4.24 22.09
N ARG A 278 -14.36 -3.10 21.93
CA ARG A 278 -14.99 -1.81 22.19
C ARG A 278 -15.99 -1.47 21.07
N ALA A 279 -17.10 -0.84 21.44
CA ALA A 279 -18.18 -0.49 20.52
C ALA A 279 -17.78 0.61 19.53
N CYS A 280 -18.44 0.65 18.37
CA CYS A 280 -18.37 1.74 17.41
C CYS A 280 -19.74 2.44 17.36
N PRO A 281 -19.81 3.74 16.96
CA PRO A 281 -21.08 4.45 16.85
C PRO A 281 -22.08 3.72 15.93
N ARG A 282 -21.58 3.21 14.79
CA ARG A 282 -22.29 2.24 13.96
C ARG A 282 -21.92 0.83 14.42
N PRO A 283 -22.87 -0.01 14.85
CA PRO A 283 -22.60 -1.40 15.18
C PRO A 283 -22.02 -2.16 13.98
N HIS A 284 -21.08 -3.05 14.25
CA HIS A 284 -20.56 -3.96 13.23
C HIS A 284 -21.39 -5.24 13.23
N GLU A 285 -21.80 -5.70 12.05
CA GLU A 285 -22.40 -7.02 11.90
C GLU A 285 -21.40 -8.10 12.34
N LEU A 286 -21.91 -9.10 13.04
CA LEU A 286 -21.13 -10.24 13.50
C LEU A 286 -21.37 -11.42 12.57
N VAL A 287 -20.27 -12.04 12.12
CA VAL A 287 -20.30 -13.13 11.16
C VAL A 287 -19.36 -14.26 11.56
N TRP A 288 -19.67 -15.46 11.11
CA TRP A 288 -18.75 -16.58 10.99
C TRP A 288 -17.97 -16.46 9.68
N TYR A 289 -16.64 -16.45 9.77
CA TYR A 289 -15.76 -16.59 8.61
C TYR A 289 -15.23 -18.03 8.51
N GLN A 290 -15.51 -18.71 7.40
CA GLN A 290 -15.04 -20.05 7.08
C GLN A 290 -13.71 -20.00 6.33
N TYR A 291 -12.65 -20.54 6.92
CA TYR A 291 -11.30 -20.60 6.31
C TYR A 291 -10.83 -22.02 5.99
N GLY A 292 -11.69 -23.01 6.21
CA GLY A 292 -11.50 -24.41 5.88
C GLY A 292 -12.82 -25.16 6.05
N SER A 293 -12.90 -26.41 5.60
CA SER A 293 -14.17 -27.16 5.50
C SER A 293 -14.99 -27.16 6.79
N TRP A 294 -14.35 -27.25 7.96
CA TRP A 294 -15.00 -27.22 9.28
C TRP A 294 -14.34 -26.22 10.24
N ALA A 295 -13.75 -25.15 9.68
CA ALA A 295 -12.94 -24.21 10.43
C ALA A 295 -13.51 -22.80 10.29
N PHE A 296 -14.16 -22.35 11.36
CA PHE A 296 -14.80 -21.04 11.43
C PHE A 296 -14.21 -20.19 12.55
N ARG A 297 -14.29 -18.87 12.40
CA ARG A 297 -13.98 -17.92 13.48
C ARG A 297 -14.96 -16.75 13.47
N PRO A 298 -15.28 -16.18 14.64
CA PRO A 298 -16.16 -15.03 14.70
C PRO A 298 -15.40 -13.76 14.26
N CYS A 299 -16.07 -12.92 13.48
CA CYS A 299 -15.52 -11.69 12.93
C CYS A 299 -16.52 -10.54 13.05
N LYS A 300 -15.99 -9.32 13.09
CA LYS A 300 -16.75 -8.10 12.79
C LYS A 300 -16.64 -7.79 11.30
N VAL A 301 -17.76 -7.43 10.69
CA VAL A 301 -17.78 -6.85 9.35
C VAL A 301 -17.42 -5.37 9.44
N LEU A 302 -16.27 -5.00 8.87
CA LEU A 302 -15.85 -3.60 8.77
C LEU A 302 -16.47 -2.94 7.54
N TYR A 303 -16.50 -3.65 6.41
CA TYR A 303 -17.09 -3.18 5.17
C TYR A 303 -17.64 -4.35 4.35
N LYS A 304 -18.71 -4.10 3.60
CA LYS A 304 -19.35 -5.05 2.70
C LYS A 304 -19.42 -4.40 1.31
N SER A 305 -18.79 -5.05 0.34
CA SER A 305 -18.89 -4.70 -1.08
C SER A 305 -19.78 -5.71 -1.82
N ASP A 306 -19.96 -5.49 -3.12
CA ASP A 306 -20.68 -6.43 -3.98
C ASP A 306 -19.91 -7.73 -4.23
N GLU A 307 -18.60 -7.75 -4.02
CA GLU A 307 -17.75 -8.91 -4.31
C GLU A 307 -17.20 -9.59 -3.04
N SER A 308 -16.92 -8.80 -2.00
CA SER A 308 -16.21 -9.27 -0.80
C SER A 308 -16.64 -8.57 0.49
N TYR A 309 -16.29 -9.19 1.60
CA TYR A 309 -16.36 -8.64 2.95
C TYR A 309 -14.97 -8.31 3.47
N GLU A 310 -14.82 -7.14 4.06
CA GLU A 310 -13.63 -6.76 4.82
C GLU A 310 -13.92 -7.01 6.31
N LEU A 311 -13.20 -7.97 6.89
CA LEU A 311 -13.46 -8.51 8.21
C LEU A 311 -12.31 -8.22 9.17
N ILE A 312 -12.61 -8.22 10.47
CA ILE A 312 -11.60 -8.34 11.52
C ILE A 312 -11.98 -9.43 12.51
N SER A 313 -11.08 -10.37 12.76
CA SER A 313 -11.36 -11.52 13.62
C SER A 313 -11.43 -11.13 15.11
N LEU A 314 -12.33 -11.78 15.84
CA LEU A 314 -12.51 -11.61 17.30
C LEU A 314 -11.74 -12.65 18.12
N ASP A 315 -11.10 -13.61 17.44
CA ASP A 315 -10.20 -14.57 18.08
C ASP A 315 -8.86 -13.94 18.47
N ASN A 316 -7.95 -14.72 19.06
CA ASN A 316 -6.67 -14.19 19.49
C ASN A 316 -5.84 -13.60 18.33
N ARG A 317 -6.12 -13.97 17.07
CA ARG A 317 -5.40 -13.46 15.89
C ARG A 317 -5.70 -11.98 15.61
N ARG A 318 -6.92 -11.50 15.90
CA ARG A 318 -7.31 -10.08 15.69
C ARG A 318 -6.88 -9.54 14.32
N GLU A 319 -7.02 -10.38 13.31
CA GLU A 319 -6.47 -10.21 11.98
C GLU A 319 -7.50 -9.58 11.06
N ARG A 320 -7.05 -8.63 10.22
CA ARG A 320 -7.87 -8.05 9.15
C ARG A 320 -7.74 -8.93 7.92
N LEU A 321 -8.85 -9.26 7.27
CA LEU A 321 -8.86 -10.12 6.09
C LEU A 321 -10.01 -9.76 5.13
N SER A 322 -9.79 -10.02 3.85
CA SER A 322 -10.82 -9.94 2.81
C SER A 322 -11.38 -11.34 2.54
N ALA A 323 -12.70 -11.49 2.58
CA ALA A 323 -13.40 -12.77 2.46
C ALA A 323 -14.44 -12.73 1.33
N GLN A 324 -14.52 -13.82 0.56
CA GLN A 324 -15.56 -13.99 -0.45
C GLN A 324 -16.92 -14.25 0.21
N LYS A 325 -18.02 -13.84 -0.44
CA LYS A 325 -19.38 -13.94 0.10
C LYS A 325 -19.77 -15.36 0.53
N ASN A 326 -19.35 -16.38 -0.20
CA ASN A 326 -19.62 -17.79 0.08
C ASN A 326 -18.92 -18.32 1.36
N SER A 327 -17.95 -17.60 1.90
CA SER A 327 -17.19 -17.96 3.10
C SER A 327 -17.64 -17.20 4.35
N VAL A 328 -18.69 -16.37 4.23
CA VAL A 328 -19.18 -15.50 5.30
C VAL A 328 -20.64 -15.85 5.61
N PHE A 329 -20.89 -16.22 6.86
CA PHE A 329 -22.21 -16.62 7.34
C PHE A 329 -22.60 -15.74 8.51
N LEU A 330 -23.88 -15.37 8.61
CA LEU A 330 -24.36 -14.60 9.76
C LEU A 330 -24.07 -15.35 11.06
N LEU A 331 -23.65 -14.63 12.10
CA LEU A 331 -23.42 -15.21 13.43
C LEU A 331 -24.77 -15.45 14.14
N CYS A 332 -25.62 -16.31 13.58
CA CYS A 332 -26.93 -16.71 14.11
C CYS A 332 -27.01 -18.19 14.51
N THR A 333 -25.97 -18.97 14.17
CA THR A 333 -25.92 -20.42 14.39
C THR A 333 -24.87 -20.76 15.45
N SER A 334 -25.21 -21.67 16.37
CA SER A 334 -24.29 -22.12 17.42
C SER A 334 -23.09 -22.89 16.84
N PRO A 335 -21.92 -22.90 17.52
CA PRO A 335 -20.76 -23.66 17.06
C PRO A 335 -21.03 -25.16 16.88
N SER A 336 -21.87 -25.75 17.75
CA SER A 336 -22.25 -27.16 17.69
C SER A 336 -23.02 -27.49 16.42
N ASN A 337 -23.92 -26.59 15.99
CA ASN A 337 -24.69 -26.75 14.76
C ASN A 337 -23.83 -26.57 13.49
N LEU A 338 -22.69 -25.88 13.60
CA LEU A 338 -21.69 -25.77 12.53
C LEU A 338 -20.69 -26.94 12.50
N GLY A 339 -20.88 -27.95 13.36
CA GLY A 339 -19.97 -29.09 13.46
C GLY A 339 -18.57 -28.73 13.99
N MET A 340 -18.43 -27.60 14.68
CA MET A 340 -17.13 -27.13 15.16
C MET A 340 -16.70 -27.86 16.43
N THR A 341 -15.44 -28.31 16.47
CA THR A 341 -14.83 -28.77 17.72
C THR A 341 -14.62 -27.59 18.67
N VAL A 342 -15.36 -27.59 19.77
CA VAL A 342 -15.25 -26.54 20.80
C VAL A 342 -13.96 -26.71 21.59
N ASN A 343 -12.94 -25.94 21.24
CA ASN A 343 -11.68 -25.86 21.98
C ASN A 343 -11.61 -24.59 22.85
N SER A 344 -10.57 -24.50 23.68
CA SER A 344 -10.37 -23.35 24.57
C SER A 344 -10.19 -22.02 23.82
N ALA A 345 -9.63 -22.04 22.61
CA ALA A 345 -9.46 -20.85 21.79
C ALA A 345 -10.81 -20.32 21.28
N LEU A 346 -11.69 -21.20 20.80
CA LEU A 346 -13.04 -20.84 20.36
C LEU A 346 -13.88 -20.31 21.52
N LYS A 347 -13.81 -20.94 22.70
CA LYS A 347 -14.51 -20.45 23.91
C LYS A 347 -14.08 -19.02 24.26
N ARG A 348 -12.79 -18.71 24.18
CA ARG A 348 -12.27 -17.34 24.41
C ARG A 348 -12.75 -16.36 23.34
N ALA A 349 -12.73 -16.75 22.06
CA ALA A 349 -13.23 -15.89 20.98
C ALA A 349 -14.72 -15.56 21.17
N LEU A 350 -15.53 -16.55 21.56
CA LEU A 350 -16.96 -16.36 21.85
C LEU A 350 -17.18 -15.49 23.09
N GLN A 351 -16.32 -15.58 24.10
CA GLN A 351 -16.36 -14.64 25.24
C GLN A 351 -16.06 -13.19 24.80
N ASP A 352 -15.13 -13.00 23.86
CA ASP A 352 -14.84 -11.68 23.31
C ASP A 352 -16.00 -11.16 22.44
N VAL A 353 -16.74 -12.05 21.75
CA VAL A 353 -18.01 -11.70 21.09
C VAL A 353 -19.04 -11.22 22.14
N LYS A 354 -19.25 -11.97 23.23
CA LYS A 354 -20.17 -11.59 24.32
C LYS A 354 -19.84 -10.20 24.86
N MET A 355 -18.57 -9.98 25.18
CA MET A 355 -18.07 -8.69 25.68
C MET A 355 -18.28 -7.56 24.67
N TYR A 356 -18.10 -7.82 23.36
CA TYR A 356 -18.41 -6.83 22.33
C TYR A 356 -19.90 -6.47 22.29
N VAL A 357 -20.79 -7.46 22.32
CA VAL A 357 -22.25 -7.26 22.31
C VAL A 357 -22.70 -6.42 23.51
N GLU A 358 -22.21 -6.75 24.71
CA GLU A 358 -22.48 -5.97 25.92
C GLU A 358 -22.00 -4.51 25.80
N ASN A 359 -20.79 -4.31 25.28
CA ASN A 359 -20.26 -2.97 25.05
C ASN A 359 -21.06 -2.21 23.98
N GLN A 360 -21.54 -2.88 22.93
CA GLN A 360 -22.33 -2.27 21.88
C GLN A 360 -23.70 -1.86 22.39
N ARG A 361 -24.37 -2.67 23.23
CA ARG A 361 -25.65 -2.32 23.87
C ARG A 361 -25.56 -1.07 24.74
N LYS A 362 -24.41 -0.82 25.38
CA LYS A 362 -24.17 0.41 26.14
C LYS A 362 -24.11 1.67 25.27
N VAL A 363 -23.72 1.54 24.00
CA VAL A 363 -23.63 2.67 23.04
C VAL A 363 -24.87 2.78 22.16
N THR A 364 -25.49 1.64 21.84
CA THR A 364 -26.66 1.51 20.97
C THR A 364 -27.68 0.60 21.67
N PRO A 365 -28.60 1.15 22.48
CA PRO A 365 -29.54 0.34 23.28
C PRO A 365 -30.41 -0.62 22.45
N ASN A 366 -30.75 -0.23 21.22
CA ASN A 366 -31.56 -1.03 20.29
C ASN A 366 -30.72 -2.06 19.50
N PHE A 367 -29.48 -2.32 19.90
CA PHE A 367 -28.65 -3.34 19.25
C PHE A 367 -29.09 -4.74 19.67
N GLU A 368 -29.84 -5.39 18.79
CA GLU A 368 -30.33 -6.75 18.96
C GLU A 368 -29.29 -7.78 18.52
N PHE A 369 -28.96 -8.70 19.43
CA PHE A 369 -28.12 -9.86 19.16
C PHE A 369 -28.44 -10.93 20.21
N ASP A 370 -28.78 -12.14 19.78
CA ASP A 370 -29.05 -13.24 20.70
C ASP A 370 -27.73 -13.81 21.23
N VAL A 371 -27.42 -13.55 22.50
CA VAL A 371 -26.18 -14.02 23.14
C VAL A 371 -26.23 -15.52 23.46
N SER A 372 -27.43 -16.13 23.49
CA SER A 372 -27.62 -17.54 23.86
C SER A 372 -26.98 -18.49 22.85
N ILE A 373 -26.93 -18.12 21.57
CA ILE A 373 -26.31 -18.90 20.48
C ILE A 373 -24.80 -19.11 20.67
N LEU A 374 -24.17 -18.29 21.52
CA LEU A 374 -22.73 -18.36 21.81
C LEU A 374 -22.41 -19.40 22.90
N ASN A 375 -23.42 -19.98 23.54
CA ASN A 375 -23.22 -21.03 24.53
C ASN A 375 -22.79 -22.31 23.83
N CYS A 376 -21.60 -22.79 24.18
CA CYS A 376 -21.05 -24.04 23.65
C CYS A 376 -21.53 -25.25 24.44
N ASP A 377 -22.74 -25.20 25.03
CA ASP A 377 -23.18 -26.21 25.97
C ASP A 377 -23.20 -27.56 25.26
N VAL A 378 -22.45 -28.47 25.89
CA VAL A 378 -22.19 -29.83 25.46
C VAL A 378 -23.51 -30.57 25.51
N LEU A 379 -23.97 -31.12 24.38
CA LEU A 379 -24.98 -32.18 24.39
C LEU A 379 -24.57 -33.22 25.44
N PRO A 380 -25.48 -33.71 26.31
CA PRO A 380 -25.12 -34.66 27.35
C PRO A 380 -24.39 -35.84 26.71
N LYS A 381 -23.21 -36.21 27.25
CA LYS A 381 -22.63 -37.51 26.91
C LYS A 381 -23.71 -38.57 27.15
N PRO A 382 -23.94 -39.52 26.24
CA PRO A 382 -24.87 -40.61 26.50
C PRO A 382 -24.47 -41.29 27.81
N PRO A 383 -25.43 -41.66 28.67
CA PRO A 383 -25.13 -42.28 29.95
C PRO A 383 -24.32 -43.55 29.72
N LYS A 384 -23.22 -43.70 30.46
CA LYS A 384 -22.53 -44.98 30.55
C LYS A 384 -23.53 -45.99 31.10
N GLN A 385 -23.88 -47.00 30.30
CA GLN A 385 -24.49 -48.21 30.84
C GLN A 385 -23.44 -48.88 31.71
N SER A 386 -23.66 -48.82 33.02
CA SER A 386 -23.10 -49.73 33.99
C SER A 386 -23.87 -51.04 33.87
N ASP A 387 -23.23 -52.07 33.31
CA ASP A 387 -23.61 -53.45 33.61
C ASP A 387 -22.62 -53.97 34.65
N ASP A 388 -23.06 -53.93 35.91
CA ASP A 388 -22.55 -54.80 36.96
C ASP A 388 -23.30 -56.13 36.86
N THR A 389 -22.57 -57.21 36.58
CA THR A 389 -22.94 -58.54 37.07
C THR A 389 -21.70 -59.23 37.60
N ASP A 390 -21.77 -59.56 38.89
CA ASP A 390 -20.76 -60.19 39.73
C ASP A 390 -20.34 -61.61 39.27
N ASP A 391 -19.02 -61.78 39.27
CA ASP A 391 -18.20 -62.83 39.89
C ASP A 391 -18.66 -64.32 39.87
N PHE A 392 -17.83 -65.20 39.27
CA PHE A 392 -16.95 -66.12 40.04
C PHE A 392 -16.00 -66.94 39.14
N GLN A 393 -14.77 -67.10 39.63
CA GLN A 393 -13.60 -67.75 39.03
C GLN A 393 -13.71 -69.28 38.88
N VAL A 394 -12.93 -69.89 37.96
CA VAL A 394 -11.88 -70.91 38.24
C VAL A 394 -11.05 -71.30 36.97
N LYS A 395 -9.75 -70.96 37.04
CA LYS A 395 -8.49 -71.63 36.60
C LYS A 395 -8.44 -72.60 35.38
N LYS A 396 -7.47 -72.40 34.47
CA LYS A 396 -6.10 -73.01 34.47
C LYS A 396 -5.31 -72.82 33.15
N SER A 397 -4.07 -72.28 33.29
CA SER A 397 -2.74 -72.61 32.69
C SER A 397 -2.57 -73.02 31.21
N ARG A 398 -1.55 -72.56 30.46
CA ARG A 398 -0.09 -72.84 30.61
C ARG A 398 0.77 -71.84 29.80
N LYS A 399 1.83 -71.24 30.39
CA LYS A 399 3.31 -71.41 30.16
C LYS A 399 3.81 -71.07 28.72
N SER A 400 4.87 -70.28 28.49
CA SER A 400 6.23 -70.36 29.08
C SER A 400 7.12 -69.09 28.95
N THR A 401 8.05 -68.98 29.91
CA THR A 401 9.29 -68.19 30.10
C THR A 401 10.29 -68.27 28.92
N SER A 402 11.38 -67.50 28.72
CA SER A 402 12.29 -66.59 29.48
C SER A 402 13.05 -65.70 28.44
N THR A 403 13.71 -64.55 28.71
CA THR A 403 14.99 -64.40 29.45
C THR A 403 15.37 -62.89 29.59
N SER A 404 15.95 -62.56 30.76
CA SER A 404 16.73 -61.39 31.26
C SER A 404 17.66 -60.63 30.27
N LYS A 405 18.17 -59.39 30.48
CA LYS A 405 18.74 -58.71 31.67
C LYS A 405 19.12 -57.21 31.39
N THR A 406 19.02 -56.36 32.43
CA THR A 406 19.88 -55.21 32.88
C THR A 406 20.02 -53.83 32.19
N ASN A 407 19.46 -52.81 32.87
CA ASN A 407 19.97 -51.48 33.33
C ASN A 407 21.24 -50.83 32.75
N ALA A 408 21.17 -49.50 32.44
CA ALA A 408 21.79 -48.43 33.24
C ALA A 408 21.60 -47.01 32.65
N LYS A 409 21.34 -46.03 33.54
CA LYS A 409 21.32 -44.57 33.31
C LYS A 409 22.75 -44.01 33.17
N ARG A 410 22.96 -42.95 32.38
CA ARG A 410 23.96 -41.92 32.69
C ARG A 410 23.68 -40.56 32.04
N SER A 411 23.84 -39.53 32.87
CA SER A 411 23.79 -38.09 32.66
C SER A 411 24.97 -37.53 31.85
N ARG A 412 24.82 -36.31 31.30
CA ARG A 412 25.93 -35.50 30.75
C ARG A 412 25.93 -34.07 31.31
N PRO A 413 27.11 -33.44 31.48
CA PRO A 413 27.28 -32.21 32.25
C PRO A 413 27.47 -30.95 31.39
N VAL A 414 27.43 -29.80 32.07
CA VAL A 414 27.73 -28.44 31.63
C VAL A 414 29.21 -28.12 31.90
N SER A 415 29.88 -27.39 31.01
CA SER A 415 30.96 -26.47 31.39
C SER A 415 31.20 -25.39 30.33
N SER A 416 31.58 -24.22 30.84
CA SER A 416 31.84 -22.94 30.18
C SER A 416 33.31 -22.71 29.86
N SER A 417 33.65 -21.95 28.81
CA SER A 417 34.82 -21.06 28.80
C SER A 417 34.76 -20.04 27.64
N LYS A 418 35.41 -18.89 27.89
CA LYS A 418 35.48 -17.65 27.11
C LYS A 418 36.42 -17.75 25.89
N GLY A 419 36.19 -16.93 24.88
CA GLY A 419 37.16 -16.61 23.82
C GLY A 419 36.56 -15.63 22.79
N ASN A 420 37.26 -14.52 22.53
CA ASN A 420 36.83 -13.35 21.76
C ASN A 420 37.44 -13.35 20.34
N PHE A 421 36.71 -12.77 19.39
CA PHE A 421 37.10 -12.25 18.04
C PHE A 421 37.80 -13.17 17.02
N ASP A 422 37.17 -13.38 15.85
CA ASP A 422 37.55 -12.62 14.64
C ASP A 422 36.56 -12.81 13.47
N VAL A 423 36.47 -11.76 12.67
CA VAL A 423 35.56 -11.58 11.52
C VAL A 423 36.19 -12.19 10.27
N ALA A 424 35.47 -13.09 9.59
CA ALA A 424 35.74 -13.43 8.19
C ALA A 424 34.47 -13.85 7.45
N ASN A 425 34.29 -13.22 6.29
CA ASN A 425 33.26 -13.41 5.28
C ASN A 425 33.01 -14.88 4.89
N LEU A 426 31.75 -15.24 4.64
CA LEU A 426 31.29 -15.94 3.41
C LEU A 426 29.72 -15.98 3.38
N PRO A 427 29.10 -16.23 2.21
CA PRO A 427 27.87 -15.59 1.78
C PRO A 427 26.59 -16.30 2.25
N ILE A 428 25.55 -15.51 2.54
CA ILE A 428 24.20 -16.00 2.77
C ILE A 428 23.49 -16.17 1.41
N ILE A 429 23.23 -17.42 1.07
CA ILE A 429 22.28 -17.83 0.03
C ILE A 429 20.88 -17.40 0.50
N ILE A 430 20.32 -16.37 -0.13
CA ILE A 430 18.92 -15.99 0.06
C ILE A 430 18.09 -16.77 -0.96
N SER A 431 17.35 -17.75 -0.46
CA SER A 431 16.26 -18.39 -1.21
C SER A 431 15.15 -17.37 -1.48
N VAL A 432 15.06 -16.93 -2.73
CA VAL A 432 13.97 -16.10 -3.24
C VAL A 432 12.74 -16.98 -3.43
N PHE A 433 11.76 -16.86 -2.53
CA PHE A 433 10.41 -17.37 -2.80
C PHE A 433 9.71 -16.42 -3.77
N PHE A 434 9.54 -16.90 -5.01
CA PHE A 434 8.69 -16.30 -6.03
C PHE A 434 7.24 -16.24 -5.52
N CYS A 435 6.69 -15.03 -5.43
CA CYS A 435 5.23 -14.83 -5.37
C CYS A 435 4.75 -14.32 -6.74
N THR A 436 3.67 -14.92 -7.19
CA THR A 436 3.21 -15.09 -8.57
C THR A 436 2.75 -13.80 -9.24
N ARG A 437 3.20 -13.64 -10.50
CA ARG A 437 2.68 -12.68 -11.49
C ARG A 437 1.23 -13.03 -11.83
N ILE A 438 0.34 -12.05 -11.72
CA ILE A 438 -0.96 -12.08 -12.40
C ILE A 438 -0.75 -11.42 -13.77
N CYS A 439 -0.66 -12.24 -14.81
CA CYS A 439 -0.76 -11.82 -16.21
C CYS A 439 -2.25 -11.73 -16.58
N PHE A 440 -2.69 -10.60 -17.11
CA PHE A 440 -3.96 -10.51 -17.87
C PHE A 440 -3.66 -10.68 -19.36
N PRO A 441 -4.52 -11.38 -20.12
CA PRO A 441 -4.30 -11.63 -21.54
C PRO A 441 -4.69 -10.41 -22.37
N PHE A 442 -3.86 -10.10 -23.37
CA PHE A 442 -4.21 -9.25 -24.50
C PHE A 442 -5.17 -9.99 -25.42
N ARG A 443 -6.27 -9.33 -25.80
CA ARG A 443 -6.87 -9.43 -27.13
C ARG A 443 -6.89 -8.04 -27.73
#